data_AF-A0A955TT39-F1
#
_entry.id   AF-A0A955TT39-F1
#
_cell.length_a   1.000
_cell.length_b   1.000
_cell.length_c   1.000
_cell.angle_alpha   90.00
_cell.angle_beta   90.00
_cell.angle_gamma   90.00
#
_symmetry.space_group_name_H-M   'P 1'
#
loop_
_entity.id
_entity.type
_entity.pdbx_description
1 polymer ?
#
loop_
_entity_poly.entity_id
_entity_poly.type
_entity_poly.pdbx_seq_one_letter_code
_entity_poly.pdbx_strand_id
1 'polypeptide(L)'
;HAGAIPSCYTFKRRPLSLVFSQDFPTREEALASEQQIKGWSRKKKEAMMKGDWAEVSRLAQSARVVSPPSVHPEAVEGSGISVHGSTSSPRTEEEMPQ
;
A
#
# COMPACT_ATOMS: atom_id res chain seq x y z
N HIS A 1 25.87 -11.73 -23.59
CA HIS A 1 26.46 -11.47 -22.25
C HIS A 1 26.31 -12.70 -21.35
N ALA A 2 27.39 -13.46 -21.14
CA ALA A 2 27.38 -14.71 -20.34
C ALA A 2 27.35 -14.49 -18.81
N GLY A 3 27.45 -13.22 -18.37
CA GLY A 3 27.47 -12.69 -16.98
C GLY A 3 28.57 -13.27 -16.09
N ALA A 4 29.34 -12.38 -15.46
CA ALA A 4 30.62 -12.71 -14.83
C ALA A 4 30.52 -13.37 -13.45
N ILE A 5 29.38 -13.21 -12.73
CA ILE A 5 29.26 -13.60 -11.32
C ILE A 5 28.10 -14.61 -11.15
N PRO A 6 28.40 -15.90 -10.85
CA PRO A 6 27.39 -16.96 -10.71
C PRO A 6 26.35 -16.77 -9.61
N SER A 7 26.71 -16.06 -8.53
CA SER A 7 25.83 -15.83 -7.38
C SER A 7 24.85 -14.66 -7.54
N CYS A 8 24.95 -13.86 -8.61
CA CYS A 8 24.11 -12.70 -8.80
C CYS A 8 22.65 -13.05 -9.12
N TYR A 9 21.73 -12.19 -8.69
CA TYR A 9 20.27 -12.33 -8.85
C TYR A 9 19.84 -12.64 -10.30
N THR A 10 20.52 -12.02 -11.27
CA THR A 10 20.19 -12.16 -12.69
C THR A 10 20.88 -13.34 -13.38
N PHE A 11 21.86 -14.01 -12.76
CA PHE A 11 22.63 -15.08 -13.40
C PHE A 11 21.75 -16.26 -13.84
N LYS A 12 20.79 -16.67 -13.02
CA LYS A 12 19.86 -17.77 -13.36
C LYS A 12 18.67 -17.35 -14.22
N ARG A 13 18.46 -16.04 -14.44
CA ARG A 13 17.26 -15.45 -15.08
C ARG A 13 17.56 -14.89 -16.47
N ARG A 14 18.53 -15.48 -17.17
CA ARG A 14 18.94 -15.08 -18.53
C ARG A 14 18.23 -15.92 -19.59
N PRO A 15 18.09 -15.41 -20.83
CA PRO A 15 18.55 -14.11 -21.33
C PRO A 15 17.73 -12.93 -20.77
N LEU A 16 18.37 -11.75 -20.68
CA LEU A 16 17.71 -10.51 -20.28
C LEU A 16 17.52 -9.62 -21.49
N SER A 17 16.36 -8.97 -21.57
CA SER A 17 16.05 -7.96 -22.58
C SER A 17 15.94 -6.60 -21.90
N LEU A 18 16.69 -5.61 -22.40
CA LEU A 18 16.53 -4.23 -21.98
C LEU A 18 15.26 -3.67 -22.64
N VAL A 19 14.21 -3.46 -21.85
CA VAL A 19 12.90 -2.99 -22.34
C VAL A 19 12.71 -1.48 -22.19
N PHE A 20 13.55 -0.82 -21.39
CA PHE A 20 13.43 0.60 -21.10
C PHE A 20 14.76 1.19 -20.64
N SER A 21 15.08 2.38 -21.12
CA SER A 21 16.20 3.22 -20.71
C SER A 21 15.79 4.67 -20.92
N GLN A 22 16.21 5.56 -20.03
CA GLN A 22 15.91 6.98 -20.09
C GLN A 22 17.14 7.77 -19.66
N ASP A 23 17.47 8.79 -20.44
CA ASP A 23 18.53 9.73 -20.13
C ASP A 23 17.99 10.88 -19.28
N PHE A 24 18.81 11.33 -18.33
CA PHE A 24 18.52 12.48 -17.48
C PHE A 24 19.68 13.47 -17.56
N PRO A 25 19.41 14.78 -17.63
CA PRO A 25 20.44 15.81 -17.70
C PRO A 25 21.24 15.93 -16.40
N THR A 26 20.64 15.59 -15.26
CA THR A 26 21.26 15.69 -13.94
C THR A 26 21.18 14.37 -13.17
N ARG A 27 22.14 14.16 -12.27
CA ARG A 27 22.17 13.00 -11.36
C ARG A 27 20.95 13.00 -10.42
N GLU A 28 20.51 14.17 -9.98
CA GLU A 28 19.40 14.33 -9.04
C GLU A 28 18.07 13.88 -9.66
N GLU A 29 17.82 14.24 -10.93
CA GLU A 29 16.63 13.80 -11.66
C GLU A 29 16.61 12.29 -11.89
N ALA A 30 17.76 11.69 -12.22
CA ALA A 30 17.88 10.25 -12.35
C ALA A 30 17.58 9.54 -11.02
N LEU A 31 18.13 10.06 -9.92
CA LEU A 31 17.94 9.51 -8.58
C LEU A 31 16.49 9.66 -8.10
N ALA A 32 15.84 10.79 -8.35
CA ALA A 32 14.43 11.00 -8.03
C ALA A 32 13.54 10.02 -8.79
N SER A 33 13.80 9.85 -10.09
CA SER A 33 13.09 8.91 -10.95
C SER A 33 13.28 7.46 -10.50
N GLU A 34 14.51 7.05 -10.17
CA GLU A 34 14.81 5.71 -9.63
C GLU A 34 14.02 5.45 -8.35
N GLN A 35 14.07 6.37 -7.39
CA GLN A 35 13.35 6.25 -6.13
C GLN A 35 11.84 6.13 -6.35
N GLN A 36 11.28 6.92 -7.26
CA GLN A 36 9.86 6.89 -7.58
C GLN A 36 9.46 5.54 -8.19
N ILE A 37 10.22 5.01 -9.16
CA ILE A 37 9.87 3.79 -9.91
C ILE A 37 10.14 2.51 -9.11
N LYS A 38 11.11 2.50 -8.20
CA LYS A 38 11.52 1.31 -7.43
C LYS A 38 10.37 0.67 -6.65
N GLY A 39 9.46 1.47 -6.12
CA GLY A 39 8.27 1.01 -5.38
C GLY A 39 7.06 0.68 -6.25
N TRP A 40 7.11 0.90 -7.56
CA TRP A 40 5.95 0.72 -8.43
C TRP A 40 5.67 -0.76 -8.73
N SER A 41 4.37 -1.07 -8.82
CA SER A 41 3.91 -2.37 -9.29
C SER A 41 4.41 -2.63 -10.72
N ARG A 42 4.51 -3.91 -11.10
CA ARG A 42 4.91 -4.32 -12.45
C ARG A 42 4.05 -3.66 -13.53
N LYS A 43 2.72 -3.64 -13.34
CA LYS A 43 1.77 -3.03 -14.30
C LYS A 43 2.02 -1.54 -14.51
N LYS A 44 2.30 -0.80 -13.43
CA LYS A 44 2.56 0.64 -13.51
C LYS A 44 3.86 0.92 -14.26
N LYS A 45 4.90 0.10 -14.05
CA LYS A 45 6.15 0.18 -14.82
C LYS A 45 5.93 -0.14 -16.29
N GLU A 46 5.17 -1.19 -16.62
CA GLU A 46 4.85 -1.53 -18.01
C GLU A 46 4.06 -0.41 -18.73
N ALA A 47 3.11 0.24 -18.04
CA ALA A 47 2.39 1.39 -18.60
C ALA A 47 3.32 2.59 -18.86
N MET A 48 4.22 2.89 -17.92
CA MET A 48 5.22 3.94 -18.08
C MET A 48 6.14 3.67 -19.27
N MET A 49 6.62 2.43 -19.44
CA MET A 49 7.49 2.05 -20.55
C MET A 49 6.80 2.17 -21.91
N LYS A 50 5.47 2.06 -21.97
CA LYS A 50 4.67 2.28 -23.18
C LYS A 50 4.34 3.76 -23.45
N GLY A 51 4.68 4.67 -22.54
CA GLY A 51 4.31 6.09 -22.60
C GLY A 51 2.85 6.36 -22.23
N ASP A 52 2.12 5.39 -21.68
CA ASP A 52 0.72 5.55 -21.29
C ASP A 52 0.61 6.17 -19.89
N TRP A 53 0.79 7.48 -19.83
CA TRP A 53 0.72 8.24 -18.58
C TRP A 53 -0.69 8.27 -17.97
N ALA A 54 -1.74 8.10 -18.78
CA ALA A 54 -3.11 8.00 -18.31
C ALA A 54 -3.30 6.74 -17.46
N GLU A 55 -2.82 5.59 -17.96
CA GLU A 55 -2.87 4.33 -17.22
C GLU A 55 -1.95 4.34 -15.98
N VAL A 56 -0.78 4.97 -16.06
CA VAL A 56 0.11 5.17 -14.90
C VAL A 56 -0.62 5.92 -13.78
N SER A 57 -1.36 6.99 -14.12
CA SER A 57 -2.15 7.77 -13.16
C SER A 57 -3.29 6.95 -12.57
N ARG A 58 -4.05 6.24 -13.41
CA ARG A 58 -5.16 5.37 -12.97
C ARG A 58 -4.69 4.30 -11.98
N LEU A 59 -3.58 3.63 -12.27
CA LEU A 59 -2.99 2.60 -11.41
C LEU A 59 -2.42 3.17 -10.10
N ALA A 60 -2.10 4.46 -10.04
CA ALA A 60 -1.68 5.11 -8.80
C ALA A 60 -2.85 5.31 -7.82
N GLN A 61 -4.07 5.49 -8.35
CA GLN A 61 -5.26 5.80 -7.55
C GLN A 61 -5.93 4.53 -6.98
N SER A 62 -5.79 3.38 -7.64
CA SER A 62 -6.50 2.15 -7.27
C SER A 62 -6.05 1.49 -5.96
N ALA A 63 -4.97 1.97 -5.33
CA ALA A 63 -4.52 1.45 -4.04
C ALA A 63 -5.36 1.96 -2.84
N ARG A 64 -6.26 2.93 -3.06
CA ARG A 64 -6.97 3.63 -1.98
C ARG A 64 -8.46 3.36 -1.85
N VAL A 65 -9.04 2.45 -2.64
CA VAL A 65 -10.45 2.07 -2.45
C VAL A 65 -10.55 1.05 -1.32
N VAL A 66 -10.48 1.54 -0.09
CA VAL A 66 -11.13 0.83 1.03
C VAL A 66 -12.61 1.01 0.79
N SER A 67 -13.25 0.05 0.13
CA SER A 67 -14.71 0.00 0.06
C SER A 67 -15.23 -0.07 1.50
N PRO A 68 -16.13 0.85 1.94
CA PRO A 68 -16.73 0.72 3.26
C PRO A 68 -17.49 -0.62 3.34
N PRO A 69 -17.46 -1.33 4.48
CA PRO A 69 -18.22 -2.57 4.62
C PRO A 69 -19.69 -2.26 4.40
N SER A 70 -20.27 -2.94 3.40
CA SER A 70 -21.68 -2.87 3.05
C SER A 70 -22.51 -3.37 4.24
N VAL A 71 -22.97 -2.45 5.09
CA VAL A 71 -23.93 -2.75 6.15
C VAL A 71 -25.30 -2.97 5.52
N HIS A 72 -25.73 -4.23 5.44
CA HIS A 72 -27.11 -4.59 5.18
C HIS A 72 -27.89 -4.51 6.50
N PRO A 73 -28.92 -3.66 6.64
CA PRO A 73 -29.82 -3.72 7.79
C PRO A 73 -30.94 -4.72 7.46
N GLU A 74 -30.96 -5.90 8.07
CA GLU A 74 -32.21 -6.65 8.17
C GLU A 74 -32.31 -7.46 9.45
N ALA A 75 -33.51 -7.37 10.03
CA ALA A 75 -33.91 -7.77 11.36
C ALA A 75 -34.00 -9.29 11.53
N VAL A 76 -33.71 -9.76 12.75
CA VAL A 76 -34.46 -10.88 13.32
C VAL A 76 -34.62 -10.68 14.82
N GLU A 77 -35.89 -10.75 15.22
CA GLU A 77 -36.40 -10.66 16.58
C GLU A 77 -35.94 -11.83 17.46
N GLY A 78 -35.84 -11.62 18.78
CA GLY A 78 -35.61 -12.74 19.68
C GLY A 78 -35.23 -12.40 21.11
N SER A 79 -36.21 -11.85 21.85
CA SER A 79 -36.45 -11.90 23.30
C SER A 79 -35.37 -12.49 24.24
N GLY A 80 -34.99 -11.71 25.25
CA GLY A 80 -34.22 -12.16 26.41
C GLY A 80 -34.20 -11.09 27.51
N ILE A 81 -35.21 -11.11 28.37
CA ILE A 81 -35.39 -10.24 29.53
C ILE A 81 -34.42 -10.69 30.62
N SER A 82 -33.66 -9.79 31.27
CA SER A 82 -33.27 -10.00 32.67
C SER A 82 -32.94 -8.69 33.37
N VAL A 83 -33.71 -8.45 34.43
CA VAL A 83 -33.63 -7.34 35.37
C VAL A 83 -32.79 -7.74 36.58
N HIS A 84 -31.79 -6.92 36.92
CA HIS A 84 -31.23 -6.64 38.25
C HIS A 84 -29.98 -5.78 38.03
N GLY A 85 -29.61 -4.78 38.82
CA GLY A 85 -30.09 -4.27 40.08
C GLY A 85 -29.07 -3.20 40.48
N SER A 86 -29.56 -2.11 41.06
CA SER A 86 -28.78 -1.02 41.64
C SER A 86 -27.66 -1.50 42.55
N THR A 87 -26.49 -0.88 42.47
CA THR A 87 -25.58 -0.61 43.62
C THR A 87 -24.35 0.14 43.09
N SER A 88 -24.31 1.47 43.21
CA SER A 88 -23.65 2.19 44.32
C SER A 88 -22.22 1.73 44.57
N SER A 89 -21.23 2.57 44.23
CA SER A 89 -20.30 3.22 45.18
C SER A 89 -18.96 3.61 44.55
N PRO A 90 -18.28 4.62 45.15
CA PRO A 90 -17.41 5.56 44.46
C PRO A 90 -15.93 5.14 44.53
N ARG A 91 -15.10 5.71 43.65
CA ARG A 91 -13.65 5.72 43.86
C ARG A 91 -13.15 7.14 43.96
N THR A 92 -12.89 7.50 45.22
CA THR A 92 -12.10 8.60 45.71
C THR A 92 -10.69 8.59 45.11
N GLU A 93 -10.24 9.76 44.65
CA GLU A 93 -8.86 10.27 44.68
C GLU A 93 -9.06 11.80 44.64
N GLU A 94 -9.17 12.51 45.77
CA GLU A 94 -8.05 12.93 46.64
C GLU A 94 -6.85 13.30 45.74
N GLU A 95 -6.78 14.54 45.25
CA GLU A 95 -6.06 15.65 45.90
C GLU A 95 -4.61 15.22 46.23
N MET A 96 -3.56 15.81 45.68
CA MET A 96 -3.03 17.14 46.05
C MET A 96 -1.51 17.11 45.67
N PRO A 97 -0.73 18.20 45.74
CA PRO A 97 -0.77 19.43 44.93
C PRO A 97 0.59 19.76 44.25
N GLN A 98 0.51 20.80 43.39
CA GLN A 98 1.43 21.93 43.14
C GLN A 98 2.94 21.64 43.01
#